data_AF-X0Z5E6-F1
#
_entry.id   AF-X0Z5E6-F1
#
_cell.length_a   1.000
_cell.length_b   1.000
_cell.length_c   1.000
_cell.angle_alpha   90.00
_cell.angle_beta   90.00
_cell.angle_gamma   90.00
#
_symmetry.space_group_name_H-M   'P 1'
#
loop_
_entity.id
_entity.type
_entity.pdbx_description
1 polymer ?
#
loop_
_entity_poly.entity_id
_entity_poly.type
_entity_poly.pdbx_seq_one_letter_code
_entity_poly.pdbx_strand_id
1 'polypeptide(L)'
;KNNEKLILAKTLLNEVIKEPYQILRTFKGKVLIGKRYEPLFNYVSLKNDCYFVVDADFVSLKEGTGIVHIAPAFGVDDMNLAREKGLPIIQLVDESGKIKKKAVDFAGLFVKEADPEIIKILIQRNILFKEEKILHSYPHCWRCDTPLLYYARKSWFITTSIIKDKLLKSNSEINWYPDHIKYGRFGNWLENNIDWSLSRERYWGTPLPIWEDNSGHKICIGSLDELKKLAKHFPDELDLHRPYIDEIKLICPQCKEEMSRVKDVIDCWFDSGSMPYAQLHYPFENYEKFYNNFPADFICEALDQTRG
;
A
#
# COMPACT_ATOMS: atom_id res chain seq x y z
N LYS A 1 -25.80 22.35 18.53
CA LYS A 1 -26.25 23.50 19.36
C LYS A 1 -27.19 24.41 18.53
N ASN A 2 -28.33 24.82 19.11
CA ASN A 2 -29.40 25.71 18.60
C ASN A 2 -29.45 26.02 17.08
N ASN A 3 -30.11 25.13 16.30
CA ASN A 3 -30.43 25.18 14.85
C ASN A 3 -29.48 24.49 13.84
N GLU A 4 -28.45 23.77 14.28
CA GLU A 4 -27.64 22.95 13.37
C GLU A 4 -28.45 21.78 12.77
N LYS A 5 -28.35 21.61 11.45
CA LYS A 5 -28.97 20.49 10.72
C LYS A 5 -27.89 19.50 10.32
N LEU A 6 -27.93 18.31 10.89
CA LEU A 6 -26.99 17.24 10.61
C LEU A 6 -27.60 16.22 9.65
N ILE A 7 -26.75 15.66 8.77
CA ILE A 7 -27.12 14.57 7.86
C ILE A 7 -26.29 13.36 8.27
N LEU A 8 -26.96 12.27 8.65
CA LEU A 8 -26.35 10.99 9.02
C LEU A 8 -27.19 9.84 8.49
N ALA A 9 -26.63 8.64 8.44
CA ALA A 9 -27.41 7.44 8.20
C ALA A 9 -28.42 7.21 9.34
N LYS A 10 -29.68 6.92 8.96
CA LYS A 10 -30.78 6.74 9.90
C LYS A 10 -30.51 5.68 10.96
N THR A 11 -29.82 4.60 10.59
CA THR A 11 -29.48 3.48 11.49
C THR A 11 -28.49 3.87 12.59
N LEU A 12 -27.67 4.90 12.36
CA LEU A 12 -26.59 5.31 13.26
C LEU A 12 -26.96 6.51 14.15
N LEU A 13 -28.16 7.08 13.99
CA LEU A 13 -28.58 8.29 14.73
C LEU A 13 -28.52 8.11 16.25
N ASN A 14 -29.06 7.01 16.77
CA ASN A 14 -29.10 6.74 18.22
C ASN A 14 -27.71 6.41 18.80
N GLU A 15 -26.81 5.94 17.95
CA GLU A 15 -25.44 5.65 18.34
C GLU A 15 -24.63 6.94 18.46
N VAL A 16 -24.72 7.80 17.44
CA VAL A 16 -23.95 9.04 17.33
C VAL A 16 -24.50 10.16 18.21
N ILE A 17 -25.81 10.39 18.17
CA ILE A 17 -26.48 11.50 18.87
C ILE A 17 -27.12 10.97 20.15
N LYS A 18 -26.56 11.37 21.30
CA LYS A 18 -27.08 11.01 22.64
C LYS A 18 -28.04 12.06 23.21
N GLU A 19 -28.06 13.25 22.64
CA GLU A 19 -28.94 14.34 23.03
C GLU A 19 -30.30 14.25 22.31
N PRO A 20 -31.38 14.89 22.81
CA PRO A 20 -32.65 14.95 22.11
C PRO A 20 -32.50 15.59 20.71
N TYR A 21 -33.02 14.91 19.69
CA TYR A 21 -33.00 15.39 18.31
C TYR A 21 -34.37 15.23 17.64
N GLN A 22 -34.61 15.99 16.57
CA GLN A 22 -35.81 15.88 15.75
C GLN A 22 -35.44 15.52 14.31
N ILE A 23 -36.10 14.50 13.76
CA ILE A 23 -35.94 14.12 12.36
C ILE A 23 -36.76 15.09 11.50
N LEU A 24 -36.06 15.95 10.75
CA LEU A 24 -36.71 16.93 9.85
C LEU A 24 -37.10 16.32 8.51
N ARG A 25 -36.28 15.41 7.96
CA ARG A 25 -36.49 14.77 6.66
C ARG A 25 -35.71 13.46 6.57
N THR A 26 -36.21 12.51 5.80
CA THR A 26 -35.48 11.31 5.37
C THR A 26 -35.45 11.24 3.85
N PHE A 27 -34.32 10.82 3.28
CA PHE A 27 -34.13 10.67 1.83
C PHE A 27 -33.08 9.58 1.53
N LYS A 28 -33.04 9.10 0.29
CA LYS A 28 -32.00 8.16 -0.16
C LYS A 28 -30.67 8.89 -0.34
N GLY A 29 -29.56 8.25 -0.02
CA GLY A 29 -28.20 8.83 -0.13
C GLY A 29 -27.87 9.38 -1.52
N LYS A 30 -28.45 8.81 -2.59
CA LYS A 30 -28.34 9.30 -3.98
C LYS A 30 -28.66 10.79 -4.15
N VAL A 31 -29.49 11.38 -3.29
CA VAL A 31 -29.83 12.80 -3.32
C VAL A 31 -28.64 13.71 -2.95
N LEU A 32 -27.66 13.18 -2.22
CA LEU A 32 -26.46 13.91 -1.81
C LEU A 32 -25.38 13.93 -2.89
N ILE A 33 -25.37 12.97 -3.82
CA ILE A 33 -24.31 12.86 -4.83
C ILE A 33 -24.21 14.17 -5.63
N GLY A 34 -22.99 14.69 -5.74
CA GLY A 34 -22.67 15.97 -6.39
C GLY A 34 -22.96 17.21 -5.54
N LYS A 35 -23.52 17.08 -4.32
CA LYS A 35 -23.65 18.21 -3.40
C LYS A 35 -22.28 18.64 -2.91
N ARG A 36 -22.02 19.94 -3.00
CA ARG A 36 -20.78 20.56 -2.54
C ARG A 36 -20.75 20.69 -1.03
N TYR A 37 -19.56 20.61 -0.46
CA TYR A 37 -19.31 20.90 0.94
C TYR A 37 -18.07 21.77 1.09
N GLU A 38 -17.94 22.44 2.24
CA GLU A 38 -16.75 23.20 2.59
C GLU A 38 -15.74 22.27 3.29
N PRO A 39 -14.48 22.19 2.82
CA PRO A 39 -13.47 21.36 3.47
C PRO A 39 -13.06 21.93 4.82
N LEU A 40 -12.66 21.05 5.75
CA LEU A 40 -12.21 21.46 7.09
C LEU A 40 -10.93 22.32 7.06
N PHE A 41 -10.07 22.09 6.06
CA PHE A 41 -8.82 22.81 5.85
C PHE A 41 -8.61 23.10 4.37
N ASN A 42 -8.08 24.28 4.05
CA ASN A 42 -7.86 24.75 2.68
C ASN A 42 -6.36 25.07 2.43
N TYR A 43 -5.49 24.07 2.60
CA TYR A 43 -4.04 24.22 2.43
C TYR A 43 -3.56 24.04 0.98
N VAL A 44 -4.43 23.55 0.09
CA VAL A 44 -4.06 23.19 -1.27
C VAL A 44 -5.04 23.83 -2.24
N SER A 45 -4.52 24.66 -3.13
CA SER A 45 -5.28 25.13 -4.29
C SER A 45 -5.32 24.02 -5.33
N LEU A 46 -6.52 23.57 -5.68
CA LEU A 46 -6.74 22.49 -6.64
C LEU A 46 -7.26 23.10 -7.95
N LYS A 47 -6.74 22.59 -9.08
CA LYS A 47 -7.15 23.05 -10.41
C LYS A 47 -8.60 22.67 -10.72
N ASN A 48 -9.02 21.51 -10.24
CA ASN A 48 -10.36 20.98 -10.41
C ASN A 48 -11.08 21.01 -9.07
N ASP A 49 -12.37 21.25 -9.15
CA ASP A 49 -13.25 21.10 -8.02
C ASP A 49 -13.33 19.64 -7.54
N CYS A 50 -13.22 19.42 -6.23
CA CYS A 50 -13.18 18.08 -5.64
C CYS A 50 -13.96 17.97 -4.33
N TYR A 51 -14.60 19.04 -3.87
CA TYR A 51 -15.31 19.06 -2.59
C TYR A 51 -16.81 18.84 -2.81
N PHE A 52 -17.14 17.60 -3.21
CA PHE A 52 -18.51 17.16 -3.41
C PHE A 52 -18.70 15.71 -2.97
N VAL A 53 -19.93 15.35 -2.64
CA VAL A 53 -20.28 13.99 -2.20
C VAL A 53 -20.29 13.04 -3.40
N VAL A 54 -19.67 11.87 -3.24
CA VAL A 54 -19.69 10.76 -4.19
C VAL A 54 -20.34 9.52 -3.56
N ASP A 55 -20.85 8.63 -4.39
CA ASP A 55 -21.24 7.27 -3.97
C ASP A 55 -20.00 6.38 -3.78
N ALA A 56 -20.10 5.48 -2.81
CA ALA A 56 -19.14 4.42 -2.53
C ALA A 56 -19.88 3.21 -1.93
N ASP A 57 -19.43 2.01 -2.25
CA ASP A 57 -20.05 0.73 -1.85
C ASP A 57 -19.44 0.12 -0.57
N PHE A 58 -18.28 0.61 -0.15
CA PHE A 58 -17.59 0.18 1.07
C PHE A 58 -18.05 0.88 2.37
N VAL A 59 -19.03 1.80 2.28
CA VAL A 59 -19.51 2.53 3.45
C VAL A 59 -20.31 1.63 4.38
N SER A 60 -19.87 1.51 5.64
CA SER A 60 -20.54 0.73 6.67
C SER A 60 -21.73 1.46 7.28
N LEU A 61 -22.79 0.71 7.60
CA LEU A 61 -23.93 1.16 8.41
C LEU A 61 -23.88 0.63 9.85
N LYS A 62 -22.77 -0.01 10.24
CA LYS A 62 -22.57 -0.58 11.58
C LYS A 62 -21.80 0.34 12.51
N GLU A 63 -20.99 1.26 11.96
CA GLU A 63 -20.10 2.14 12.72
C GLU A 63 -20.01 3.51 12.04
N GLY A 64 -19.61 4.54 12.80
CA GLY A 64 -19.43 5.90 12.30
C GLY A 64 -20.75 6.64 12.08
N THR A 65 -20.85 7.38 10.98
CA THR A 65 -22.02 8.25 10.68
C THR A 65 -22.75 7.87 9.39
N GLY A 66 -22.20 6.94 8.60
CA GLY A 66 -22.64 6.64 7.24
C GLY A 66 -22.20 7.66 6.19
N ILE A 67 -21.35 8.64 6.55
CA ILE A 67 -20.62 9.52 5.64
C ILE A 67 -19.14 9.38 5.97
N VAL A 68 -18.33 9.03 4.98
CA VAL A 68 -16.90 8.72 5.15
C VAL A 68 -16.05 9.85 4.57
N HIS A 69 -15.03 10.27 5.31
CA HIS A 69 -14.01 11.19 4.81
C HIS A 69 -13.07 10.45 3.86
N ILE A 70 -12.83 11.04 2.68
CA ILE A 70 -11.96 10.46 1.65
C ILE A 70 -10.64 11.22 1.58
N ALA A 71 -9.54 10.50 1.77
CA ALA A 71 -8.17 10.98 1.66
C ALA A 71 -7.34 9.99 0.81
N PRO A 72 -7.35 10.14 -0.54
CA PRO A 72 -6.83 9.12 -1.47
C PRO A 72 -5.37 8.74 -1.26
N ALA A 73 -4.57 9.61 -0.67
CA ALA A 73 -3.16 9.36 -0.41
C ALA A 73 -2.90 8.43 0.81
N PHE A 74 -3.94 8.07 1.57
CA PHE A 74 -3.82 7.37 2.86
C PHE A 74 -4.79 6.19 3.03
N GLY A 75 -5.54 5.82 1.99
CA GLY A 75 -6.47 4.68 2.01
C GLY A 75 -6.54 4.01 0.65
N VAL A 76 -6.62 2.67 0.63
CA VAL A 76 -6.71 1.91 -0.63
C VAL A 76 -8.06 2.12 -1.30
N ASP A 77 -9.15 2.02 -0.53
CA ASP A 77 -10.51 2.26 -1.02
C ASP A 77 -10.68 3.71 -1.50
N ASP A 78 -10.14 4.66 -0.74
CA ASP A 78 -10.09 6.08 -1.10
C ASP A 78 -9.34 6.32 -2.41
N MET A 79 -8.19 5.65 -2.60
CA MET A 79 -7.40 5.73 -3.83
C MET A 79 -8.17 5.16 -5.02
N ASN A 80 -8.83 4.02 -4.84
CA ASN A 80 -9.61 3.38 -5.90
C ASN A 80 -10.81 4.26 -6.30
N LEU A 81 -11.55 4.76 -5.30
CA LEU A 81 -12.65 5.70 -5.51
C LEU A 81 -12.17 6.98 -6.20
N ALA A 82 -11.01 7.52 -5.82
CA ALA A 82 -10.44 8.69 -6.45
C ALA A 82 -10.08 8.46 -7.92
N ARG A 83 -9.53 7.28 -8.26
CA ARG A 83 -9.27 6.90 -9.65
C ARG A 83 -10.55 6.79 -10.45
N GLU A 84 -11.58 6.14 -9.89
CA GLU A 84 -12.88 5.95 -10.55
C GLU A 84 -13.58 7.29 -10.81
N LYS A 85 -13.65 8.16 -9.79
CA LYS A 85 -14.38 9.43 -9.85
C LYS A 85 -13.52 10.61 -10.33
N GLY A 86 -12.24 10.39 -10.64
CA GLY A 86 -11.32 11.44 -11.10
C GLY A 86 -10.95 12.48 -10.03
N LEU A 87 -10.89 12.08 -8.76
CA LEU A 87 -10.53 12.97 -7.64
C LEU A 87 -9.00 13.18 -7.54
N PRO A 88 -8.55 14.36 -7.12
CA PRO A 88 -7.12 14.64 -6.96
C PRO A 88 -6.52 13.91 -5.76
N ILE A 89 -5.25 13.50 -5.91
CA ILE A 89 -4.48 12.90 -4.82
C ILE A 89 -3.74 14.03 -4.08
N ILE A 90 -4.11 14.25 -2.82
CA ILE A 90 -3.51 15.28 -1.96
C ILE A 90 -2.58 14.60 -0.94
N GLN A 91 -1.27 14.79 -1.09
CA GLN A 91 -0.26 14.22 -0.20
C GLN A 91 0.41 15.30 0.65
N LEU A 92 -0.12 15.53 1.85
CA LEU A 92 0.36 16.54 2.81
C LEU A 92 1.34 16.00 3.85
N VAL A 93 1.62 14.69 3.84
CA VAL A 93 2.63 14.06 4.69
C VAL A 93 3.86 13.75 3.84
N ASP A 94 5.06 13.95 4.40
CA ASP A 94 6.32 13.59 3.76
C ASP A 94 6.75 12.16 4.06
N GLU A 95 7.89 11.75 3.49
CA GLU A 95 8.35 10.38 3.59
C GLU A 95 8.82 9.98 5.00
N SER A 96 9.06 10.96 5.88
CA SER A 96 9.39 10.76 7.30
C SER A 96 8.17 10.70 8.21
N GLY A 97 6.96 10.77 7.64
CA GLY A 97 5.71 10.81 8.40
C GLY A 97 5.41 12.17 9.03
N LYS A 98 6.07 13.24 8.56
CA LYS A 98 5.85 14.61 9.05
C LYS A 98 4.95 15.40 8.10
N ILE A 99 4.19 16.33 8.66
CA ILE A 99 3.31 17.19 7.87
C ILE A 99 4.15 18.21 7.09
N LYS A 100 3.90 18.31 5.78
CA LYS A 100 4.59 19.22 4.87
C LYS A 100 4.29 20.68 5.19
N LYS A 101 5.23 21.57 4.85
CA LYS A 101 5.12 23.03 5.01
C LYS A 101 3.86 23.68 4.42
N LYS A 102 3.19 23.02 3.46
CA LYS A 102 1.93 23.52 2.87
C LYS A 102 0.79 23.54 3.89
N ALA A 103 0.74 22.59 4.81
CA ALA A 103 -0.21 22.58 5.91
C ALA A 103 0.39 23.37 7.08
N VAL A 104 0.32 24.70 6.96
CA VAL A 104 1.06 25.66 7.78
C VAL A 104 0.85 25.48 9.28
N ASP A 105 -0.37 25.16 9.72
CA ASP A 105 -0.70 25.05 11.14
C ASP A 105 0.00 23.86 11.83
N PHE A 106 0.45 22.87 11.07
CA PHE A 106 1.01 21.61 11.61
C PHE A 106 2.37 21.24 11.02
N ALA A 107 2.99 22.15 10.28
CA ALA A 107 4.20 21.88 9.51
C ALA A 107 5.35 21.34 10.39
N GLY A 108 5.91 20.21 10.00
CA GLY A 108 7.05 19.57 10.67
C GLY A 108 6.68 18.63 11.83
N LEU A 109 5.43 18.63 12.28
CA LEU A 109 4.94 17.68 13.29
C LEU A 109 4.81 16.28 12.70
N PHE A 110 5.13 15.25 13.48
CA PHE A 110 4.76 13.88 13.13
C PHE A 110 3.24 13.74 13.17
N VAL A 111 2.65 12.95 12.28
CA VAL A 111 1.18 12.87 12.13
C VAL A 111 0.41 12.61 13.43
N LYS A 112 0.94 11.75 14.32
CA LYS A 112 0.30 11.47 15.62
C LYS A 112 0.45 12.59 16.64
N GLU A 113 1.50 13.40 16.52
CA GLU A 113 1.70 14.60 17.34
C GLU A 113 0.78 15.75 16.88
N ALA A 114 0.35 15.72 15.62
CA ALA A 114 -0.58 16.71 15.07
C ALA A 114 -2.04 16.46 15.48
N ASP A 115 -2.42 15.23 15.84
CA ASP A 115 -3.81 14.87 16.20
C ASP A 115 -4.41 15.82 17.28
N PRO A 116 -3.73 16.12 18.41
CA PRO A 116 -4.26 17.04 19.42
C PRO A 116 -4.39 18.49 18.93
N GLU A 117 -3.45 18.98 18.12
CA GLU A 117 -3.49 20.35 17.58
C GLU A 117 -4.61 20.49 16.53
N ILE A 118 -4.85 19.46 15.72
CA ILE A 118 -5.99 19.41 14.80
C ILE A 118 -7.29 19.54 15.58
N ILE A 119 -7.49 18.72 16.62
CA ILE A 119 -8.70 18.73 17.46
C ILE A 119 -8.91 20.13 18.06
N LYS A 120 -7.86 20.74 18.61
CA LYS A 120 -7.91 22.10 19.17
C LYS A 120 -8.38 23.14 18.17
N ILE A 121 -7.90 23.10 16.92
CA ILE A 121 -8.36 24.01 15.86
C ILE A 121 -9.82 23.74 15.49
N LEU A 122 -10.27 22.48 15.42
CA LEU A 122 -11.68 22.16 15.12
C LEU A 122 -12.62 22.65 16.23
N ILE A 123 -12.18 22.58 17.50
CA ILE A 123 -12.90 23.16 18.66
C ILE A 123 -12.97 24.68 18.52
N GLN A 124 -11.84 25.35 18.24
CA GLN A 124 -11.79 26.81 18.08
C GLN A 124 -12.68 27.32 16.94
N ARG A 125 -12.78 26.55 15.85
CA ARG A 125 -13.65 26.85 14.70
C ARG A 125 -15.12 26.46 14.94
N ASN A 126 -15.44 25.84 16.07
CA ASN A 126 -16.78 25.33 16.40
C ASN A 126 -17.37 24.40 15.32
N ILE A 127 -16.53 23.53 14.75
CA ILE A 127 -16.92 22.54 13.74
C ILE A 127 -16.74 21.08 14.21
N LEU A 128 -16.25 20.88 15.44
CA LEU A 128 -16.18 19.58 16.07
C LEU A 128 -17.50 19.25 16.78
N PHE A 129 -18.18 18.19 16.33
CA PHE A 129 -19.43 17.74 16.96
C PHE A 129 -19.20 16.96 18.25
N LYS A 130 -18.25 16.01 18.23
CA LYS A 130 -17.98 15.08 19.32
C LYS A 130 -16.54 14.59 19.25
N GLU A 131 -15.92 14.39 20.42
CA GLU A 131 -14.60 13.78 20.57
C GLU A 131 -14.72 12.60 21.53
N GLU A 132 -14.19 11.43 21.13
CA GLU A 132 -14.14 10.24 21.97
C GLU A 132 -12.82 9.51 21.76
N LYS A 133 -12.39 8.76 22.79
CA LYS A 133 -11.23 7.87 22.69
C LYS A 133 -11.72 6.46 22.39
N ILE A 134 -11.20 5.88 21.31
CA ILE A 134 -11.54 4.53 20.85
C ILE A 134 -10.30 3.64 21.06
N LEU A 135 -10.49 2.49 21.72
CA LEU A 135 -9.45 1.47 21.84
C LEU A 135 -9.65 0.44 20.73
N HIS A 136 -8.64 0.26 19.88
CA HIS A 136 -8.66 -0.72 18.81
C HIS A 136 -7.27 -1.27 18.52
N SER A 137 -7.20 -2.34 17.72
CA SER A 137 -5.93 -2.83 17.16
C SER A 137 -5.52 -1.95 15.98
N TYR A 138 -4.25 -1.54 15.95
CA TYR A 138 -3.69 -0.71 14.89
C TYR A 138 -2.36 -1.31 14.39
N PRO A 139 -2.05 -1.27 13.09
CA PRO A 139 -0.83 -1.86 12.55
C PRO A 139 0.43 -1.08 13.00
N HIS A 140 1.45 -1.81 13.44
CA HIS A 140 2.75 -1.27 13.84
C HIS A 140 3.86 -1.98 13.07
N CYS A 141 5.00 -1.30 12.89
CA CYS A 141 6.18 -1.89 12.27
C CYS A 141 6.65 -3.09 13.10
N TRP A 142 6.71 -4.27 12.49
CA TRP A 142 7.13 -5.52 13.13
C TRP A 142 8.56 -5.52 13.69
N ARG A 143 9.36 -4.50 13.35
CA ARG A 143 10.76 -4.37 13.77
C ARG A 143 11.01 -3.29 14.82
N CYS A 144 10.28 -2.18 14.77
CA CYS A 144 10.55 -1.00 15.59
C CYS A 144 9.31 -0.41 16.28
N ASP A 145 8.18 -1.11 16.22
CA ASP A 145 6.92 -0.78 16.90
C ASP A 145 6.35 0.62 16.59
N THR A 146 6.85 1.28 15.54
CA THR A 146 6.32 2.56 15.10
C THR A 146 4.95 2.37 14.44
N PRO A 147 3.93 3.19 14.75
CA PRO A 147 2.62 3.11 14.09
C PRO A 147 2.75 3.26 12.58
N LEU A 148 2.18 2.31 11.83
CA LEU A 148 2.23 2.35 10.37
C LEU A 148 1.20 3.34 9.80
N LEU A 149 1.56 3.93 8.66
CA LEU A 149 0.70 4.80 7.88
C LEU A 149 0.47 4.15 6.53
N TYR A 150 -0.79 3.97 6.15
CA TYR A 150 -1.11 3.77 4.74
C TYR A 150 -0.71 5.03 3.99
N TYR A 151 0.11 4.87 2.95
CA TYR A 151 0.73 6.00 2.30
C TYR A 151 0.95 5.69 0.81
N ALA A 152 0.38 6.52 -0.05
CA ALA A 152 0.51 6.37 -1.49
C ALA A 152 1.96 6.65 -1.95
N ARG A 153 2.62 5.60 -2.45
CA ARG A 153 3.96 5.63 -3.05
C ARG A 153 3.98 4.87 -4.36
N LYS A 154 4.98 5.18 -5.18
CA LYS A 154 5.36 4.29 -6.29
C LYS A 154 6.02 3.05 -5.68
N SER A 155 5.59 1.87 -6.12
CA SER A 155 6.15 0.60 -5.69
C SER A 155 5.96 -0.43 -6.79
N TRP A 156 6.80 -1.45 -6.81
CA TRP A 156 6.67 -2.59 -7.70
C TRP A 156 5.90 -3.71 -7.03
N PHE A 157 4.97 -4.30 -7.77
CA PHE A 157 4.13 -5.39 -7.30
C PHE A 157 4.29 -6.62 -8.19
N ILE A 158 4.21 -7.79 -7.57
CA ILE A 158 3.94 -9.05 -8.28
C ILE A 158 2.44 -9.26 -8.26
N THR A 159 1.82 -9.36 -9.42
CA THR A 159 0.37 -9.61 -9.56
C THR A 159 0.04 -11.06 -9.19
N THR A 160 0.03 -11.37 -7.90
CA THR A 160 -0.30 -12.72 -7.38
C THR A 160 -1.80 -12.99 -7.45
N SER A 161 -2.62 -11.95 -7.50
CA SER A 161 -4.09 -12.07 -7.59
C SER A 161 -4.56 -12.90 -8.78
N ILE A 162 -3.88 -12.83 -9.93
CA ILE A 162 -4.27 -13.57 -11.14
C ILE A 162 -4.03 -15.08 -11.03
N ILE A 163 -3.20 -15.52 -10.08
CA ILE A 163 -2.89 -16.95 -9.85
C ILE A 163 -3.53 -17.49 -8.57
N LYS A 164 -4.43 -16.74 -7.93
CA LYS A 164 -5.08 -17.11 -6.66
C LYS A 164 -5.63 -18.54 -6.65
N ASP A 165 -6.37 -18.91 -7.69
CA ASP A 165 -7.00 -20.24 -7.76
C ASP A 165 -5.95 -21.37 -7.87
N LYS A 166 -4.82 -21.09 -8.53
CA LYS A 166 -3.69 -22.03 -8.58
C LYS A 166 -3.04 -22.17 -7.21
N LEU A 167 -2.85 -21.07 -6.47
CA LEU A 167 -2.31 -21.09 -5.12
C LEU A 167 -3.20 -21.92 -4.16
N LEU A 168 -4.52 -21.72 -4.23
CA LEU A 168 -5.48 -22.51 -3.44
C LEU A 168 -5.44 -24.00 -3.79
N LYS A 169 -5.38 -24.32 -5.09
CA LYS A 169 -5.27 -25.70 -5.56
C LYS A 169 -3.97 -26.35 -5.03
N SER A 170 -2.83 -25.71 -5.24
CA SER A 170 -1.54 -26.23 -4.77
C SER A 170 -1.53 -26.38 -3.24
N ASN A 171 -2.10 -25.44 -2.50
CA ASN A 171 -2.24 -25.56 -1.04
C ASN A 171 -3.07 -26.77 -0.61
N SER A 172 -4.11 -27.14 -1.37
CA SER A 172 -4.95 -28.30 -1.05
C SER A 172 -4.18 -29.63 -1.13
N GLU A 173 -3.18 -29.71 -2.01
CA GLU A 173 -2.32 -30.87 -2.25
C GLU A 173 -1.23 -31.04 -1.15
N ILE A 174 -0.88 -29.97 -0.42
CA ILE A 174 0.13 -30.00 0.65
C ILE A 174 -0.40 -30.74 1.88
N ASN A 175 0.39 -31.62 2.50
CA ASN A 175 0.03 -32.27 3.76
C ASN A 175 0.46 -31.40 4.98
N TRP A 176 -0.40 -30.47 5.39
CA TRP A 176 -0.15 -29.61 6.55
C TRP A 176 -0.27 -30.37 7.88
N TYR A 177 0.65 -30.12 8.81
CA TYR A 177 0.51 -30.55 10.19
C TYR A 177 0.69 -29.35 11.13
N PRO A 178 -0.34 -28.96 11.93
CA PRO A 178 -1.67 -29.57 12.01
C PRO A 178 -2.60 -29.19 10.84
N ASP A 179 -3.51 -30.10 10.48
CA ASP A 179 -4.36 -30.04 9.28
C ASP A 179 -5.21 -28.76 9.16
N HIS A 180 -5.66 -28.21 10.28
CA HIS A 180 -6.53 -27.03 10.29
C HIS A 180 -5.85 -25.76 9.75
N ILE A 181 -4.52 -25.73 9.60
CA ILE A 181 -3.81 -24.60 8.99
C ILE A 181 -4.09 -24.49 7.49
N LYS A 182 -4.25 -25.64 6.81
CA LYS A 182 -4.49 -25.74 5.37
C LYS A 182 -5.67 -24.90 4.93
N TYR A 183 -6.83 -25.12 5.55
CA TYR A 183 -8.08 -24.42 5.24
C TYR A 183 -8.38 -23.26 6.21
N GLY A 184 -7.65 -23.17 7.32
CA GLY A 184 -7.79 -22.09 8.29
C GLY A 184 -6.83 -20.94 7.99
N ARG A 185 -5.80 -20.78 8.82
CA ARG A 185 -4.93 -19.59 8.82
C ARG A 185 -4.30 -19.27 7.45
N PHE A 186 -3.81 -20.28 6.73
CA PHE A 186 -3.17 -20.08 5.43
C PHE A 186 -4.18 -20.06 4.29
N GLY A 187 -5.15 -21.00 4.27
CA GLY A 187 -6.23 -21.03 3.29
C GLY A 187 -7.03 -19.72 3.22
N ASN A 188 -7.51 -19.22 4.36
CA ASN A 188 -8.26 -17.95 4.43
C ASN A 188 -7.42 -16.74 3.96
N TRP A 189 -6.10 -16.80 4.09
CA TRP A 189 -5.22 -15.74 3.61
C TRP A 189 -5.07 -15.79 2.10
N LEU A 190 -4.90 -16.97 1.52
CA LEU A 190 -4.88 -17.18 0.08
C LEU A 190 -6.21 -16.79 -0.59
N GLU A 191 -7.35 -17.07 0.04
CA GLU A 191 -8.67 -16.66 -0.48
C GLU A 191 -8.81 -15.15 -0.65
N ASN A 192 -8.15 -14.39 0.23
CA ASN A 192 -8.10 -12.93 0.24
C ASN A 192 -6.77 -12.38 -0.29
N ASN A 193 -6.04 -13.17 -1.10
CA ASN A 193 -4.73 -12.78 -1.61
C ASN A 193 -4.79 -11.46 -2.37
N ILE A 194 -3.90 -10.55 -1.97
CA ILE A 194 -3.65 -9.26 -2.64
C ILE A 194 -2.29 -9.30 -3.33
N ASP A 195 -2.10 -8.42 -4.31
CA ASP A 195 -0.83 -8.32 -5.02
C ASP A 195 0.33 -8.01 -4.06
N TRP A 196 1.44 -8.71 -4.24
CA TRP A 196 2.58 -8.61 -3.34
C TRP A 196 3.42 -7.39 -3.68
N SER A 197 3.49 -6.42 -2.75
CA SER A 197 4.44 -5.30 -2.83
C SER A 197 5.87 -5.81 -2.66
N LEU A 198 6.61 -5.87 -3.77
CA LEU A 198 7.95 -6.44 -3.86
C LEU A 198 9.05 -5.43 -3.53
N SER A 199 8.90 -4.17 -3.97
CA SER A 199 10.00 -3.21 -3.87
C SER A 199 10.16 -2.62 -2.47
N ARG A 200 11.41 -2.31 -2.10
CA ARG A 200 11.80 -1.69 -0.83
C ARG A 200 12.78 -0.56 -1.11
N GLU A 201 12.51 0.63 -0.57
CA GLU A 201 13.43 1.78 -0.60
C GLU A 201 14.51 1.62 0.49
N ARG A 202 15.41 0.63 0.31
CA ARG A 202 16.48 0.28 1.25
C ARG A 202 17.83 0.17 0.54
N TYR A 203 18.89 0.07 1.33
CA TYR A 203 20.27 0.03 0.82
C TYR A 203 20.82 -1.40 0.71
N TRP A 204 20.50 -2.27 1.67
CA TRP A 204 20.99 -3.65 1.73
C TRP A 204 19.88 -4.63 1.37
N GLY A 205 20.11 -5.43 0.33
CA GLY A 205 19.18 -6.41 -0.23
C GLY A 205 19.43 -6.62 -1.71
N THR A 206 18.82 -7.65 -2.30
CA THR A 206 18.93 -7.95 -3.74
C THR A 206 18.41 -6.77 -4.56
N PRO A 207 19.22 -6.12 -5.41
CA PRO A 207 18.76 -4.98 -6.20
C PRO A 207 17.71 -5.41 -7.23
N LEU A 208 16.61 -4.65 -7.34
CA LEU A 208 15.60 -4.90 -8.36
C LEU A 208 16.22 -4.67 -9.76
N PRO A 209 16.27 -5.68 -10.65
CA PRO A 209 17.10 -5.62 -11.86
C PRO A 209 16.36 -4.91 -13.02
N ILE A 210 15.79 -3.74 -12.75
CA ILE A 210 15.04 -2.96 -13.73
C ILE A 210 15.77 -1.66 -14.03
N TRP A 211 16.03 -1.41 -15.31
CA TRP A 211 16.56 -0.15 -15.82
C TRP A 211 15.47 0.63 -16.54
N GLU A 212 15.43 1.94 -16.33
CA GLU A 212 14.47 2.87 -16.93
C GLU A 212 15.21 4.05 -17.59
N ASP A 213 14.70 4.49 -18.75
CA ASP A 213 15.14 5.71 -19.43
C ASP A 213 14.18 6.89 -19.19
N ASN A 214 14.59 8.09 -19.62
CA ASN A 214 13.77 9.31 -19.48
C ASN A 214 12.50 9.29 -20.35
N SER A 215 12.39 8.38 -21.32
CA SER A 215 11.21 8.21 -22.17
C SER A 215 10.19 7.25 -21.55
N GLY A 216 10.55 6.59 -20.44
CA GLY A 216 9.72 5.63 -19.71
C GLY A 216 9.85 4.18 -20.17
N HIS A 217 10.75 3.86 -21.10
CA HIS A 217 11.04 2.46 -21.45
C HIS A 217 11.73 1.78 -20.27
N LYS A 218 11.38 0.50 -20.05
CA LYS A 218 11.89 -0.30 -18.94
C LYS A 218 12.39 -1.65 -19.45
N ILE A 219 13.51 -2.12 -18.90
CA ILE A 219 14.09 -3.43 -19.20
C ILE A 219 14.38 -4.14 -17.88
N CYS A 220 13.96 -5.39 -17.78
CA CYS A 220 14.29 -6.29 -16.67
C CYS A 220 15.44 -7.19 -17.12
N ILE A 221 16.58 -7.12 -16.42
CA ILE A 221 17.77 -7.91 -16.73
C ILE A 221 17.71 -9.23 -15.98
N GLY A 222 17.75 -10.35 -16.71
CA GLY A 222 17.61 -11.69 -16.17
C GLY A 222 18.93 -12.43 -15.95
N SER A 223 20.06 -11.92 -16.44
CA SER A 223 21.36 -12.58 -16.32
C SER A 223 22.55 -11.62 -16.43
N LEU A 224 23.73 -12.08 -15.97
CA LEU A 224 24.99 -11.38 -16.16
C LEU A 224 25.37 -11.20 -17.63
N ASP A 225 25.11 -12.21 -18.46
CA ASP A 225 25.39 -12.14 -19.90
C ASP A 225 24.54 -11.07 -20.59
N GLU A 226 23.26 -10.97 -20.20
CA GLU A 226 22.38 -9.91 -20.69
C GLU A 226 22.84 -8.53 -20.22
N LEU A 227 23.21 -8.41 -18.94
CA LEU A 227 23.75 -7.16 -18.38
C LEU A 227 24.98 -6.71 -19.17
N LYS A 228 25.94 -7.62 -19.40
CA LYS A 228 27.20 -7.34 -20.11
C LYS A 228 26.97 -6.89 -21.55
N LYS A 229 25.97 -7.45 -22.23
CA LYS A 229 25.65 -7.08 -23.63
C LYS A 229 25.06 -5.68 -23.75
N LEU A 230 24.29 -5.24 -22.75
CA LEU A 230 23.57 -3.96 -22.78
C LEU A 230 24.30 -2.84 -22.04
N ALA A 231 25.25 -3.18 -21.18
CA ALA A 231 26.03 -2.22 -20.42
C ALA A 231 26.88 -1.33 -21.33
N LYS A 232 26.81 -0.02 -21.09
CA LYS A 232 27.67 0.98 -21.74
C LYS A 232 29.14 0.78 -21.35
N HIS A 233 29.37 0.41 -20.10
CA HIS A 233 30.66 -0.02 -19.58
C HIS A 233 30.40 -1.14 -18.57
N PHE A 234 31.15 -2.23 -18.68
CA PHE A 234 31.07 -3.37 -17.78
C PHE A 234 32.34 -3.42 -16.94
N PRO A 235 32.25 -3.34 -15.60
CA PRO A 235 33.43 -3.27 -14.74
C PRO A 235 34.20 -4.60 -14.70
N ASP A 236 35.51 -4.54 -14.49
CA ASP A 236 36.38 -5.71 -14.36
C ASP A 236 36.12 -6.45 -13.03
N GLU A 237 35.97 -5.71 -11.93
CA GLU A 237 35.51 -6.23 -10.64
C GLU A 237 34.00 -5.98 -10.50
N LEU A 238 33.23 -7.07 -10.42
CA LEU A 238 31.78 -7.01 -10.39
C LEU A 238 31.23 -7.28 -9.00
N ASP A 239 30.59 -6.28 -8.41
CA ASP A 239 29.66 -6.44 -7.29
C ASP A 239 28.27 -6.01 -7.74
N LEU A 240 27.31 -6.94 -7.65
CA LEU A 240 25.92 -6.71 -8.02
C LEU A 240 25.10 -6.03 -6.91
N HIS A 241 25.69 -5.72 -5.76
CA HIS A 241 25.02 -5.00 -4.68
C HIS A 241 25.05 -3.49 -4.89
N ARG A 242 24.16 -2.80 -4.18
CA ARG A 242 24.27 -1.35 -4.02
C ARG A 242 25.48 -1.03 -3.12
N PRO A 243 26.24 0.04 -3.41
CA PRO A 243 25.97 1.06 -4.44
C PRO A 243 26.46 0.70 -5.85
N TYR A 244 27.32 -0.29 -6.01
CA TYR A 244 28.09 -0.55 -7.23
C TYR A 244 27.22 -0.80 -8.47
N ILE A 245 26.17 -1.62 -8.36
CA ILE A 245 25.27 -1.89 -9.48
C ILE A 245 24.51 -0.64 -9.98
N ASP A 246 24.34 0.39 -9.13
CA ASP A 246 23.63 1.63 -9.49
C ASP A 246 24.46 2.48 -10.50
N GLU A 247 25.77 2.23 -10.59
CA GLU A 247 26.71 2.89 -11.49
C GLU A 247 26.66 2.31 -12.91
N ILE A 248 26.20 1.06 -13.06
CA ILE A 248 26.11 0.38 -14.36
C ILE A 248 24.96 1.01 -15.17
N LYS A 249 25.31 1.73 -16.24
CA LYS A 249 24.37 2.31 -17.20
C LYS A 249 24.19 1.40 -18.40
N LEU A 250 22.96 1.29 -18.89
CA LEU A 250 22.65 0.55 -20.11
C LEU A 250 22.36 1.51 -21.27
N ILE A 251 22.48 1.01 -22.49
CA ILE A 251 21.97 1.70 -23.68
C ILE A 251 20.62 1.08 -24.05
N CYS A 252 19.57 1.89 -24.07
CA CYS A 252 18.23 1.44 -24.42
C CYS A 252 18.22 0.89 -25.86
N PRO A 253 17.78 -0.35 -26.10
CA PRO A 253 17.75 -0.93 -27.44
C PRO A 253 16.73 -0.22 -28.34
N GLN A 254 15.71 0.42 -27.75
CA GLN A 254 14.61 1.08 -28.47
C GLN A 254 14.97 2.53 -28.85
N CYS A 255 15.26 3.39 -27.88
CA CYS A 255 15.51 4.82 -28.13
C CYS A 255 17.00 5.20 -28.17
N LYS A 256 17.91 4.27 -27.87
CA LYS A 256 19.38 4.49 -27.78
C LYS A 256 19.84 5.44 -26.68
N GLU A 257 18.94 5.93 -25.84
CA GLU A 257 19.27 6.74 -24.67
C GLU A 257 19.85 5.89 -23.52
N GLU A 258 20.52 6.56 -22.60
CA GLU A 258 21.06 5.94 -21.40
C GLU A 258 19.93 5.56 -20.41
N MET A 259 20.03 4.36 -19.86
CA MET A 259 19.12 3.85 -18.83
C MET A 259 19.83 3.75 -17.48
N SER A 260 19.11 4.05 -16.40
CA SER A 260 19.57 3.88 -15.03
C SER A 260 18.71 2.85 -14.30
N ARG A 261 19.33 2.07 -13.41
CA ARG A 261 18.59 1.15 -12.55
C ARG A 261 17.64 1.92 -11.65
N VAL A 262 16.44 1.39 -11.42
CA VAL A 262 15.58 1.84 -10.32
C VAL A 262 16.31 1.64 -8.99
N LYS A 263 16.11 2.51 -7.99
CA LYS A 263 16.89 2.46 -6.74
C LYS A 263 16.44 1.38 -5.77
N ASP A 264 15.25 0.85 -5.96
CA ASP A 264 14.63 -0.14 -5.09
C ASP A 264 15.47 -1.43 -4.99
N VAL A 265 15.43 -2.04 -3.81
CA VAL A 265 15.83 -3.43 -3.57
C VAL A 265 14.58 -4.29 -3.37
N ILE A 266 14.76 -5.60 -3.41
CA ILE A 266 13.69 -6.59 -3.32
C ILE A 266 13.36 -6.89 -1.84
N ASP A 267 12.11 -7.22 -1.57
CA ASP A 267 11.64 -7.76 -0.29
C ASP A 267 12.39 -9.06 0.08
N CYS A 268 12.90 -9.17 1.30
CA CYS A 268 13.72 -10.32 1.69
C CYS A 268 12.96 -11.65 1.66
N TRP A 269 11.63 -11.63 1.79
CA TRP A 269 10.78 -12.81 1.63
C TRP A 269 10.81 -13.39 0.21
N PHE A 270 11.12 -12.55 -0.79
CA PHE A 270 11.37 -13.02 -2.15
C PHE A 270 12.71 -13.75 -2.25
N ASP A 271 13.74 -13.28 -1.55
CA ASP A 271 15.04 -13.97 -1.49
C ASP A 271 14.89 -15.35 -0.82
N SER A 272 14.23 -15.42 0.34
CA SER A 272 13.99 -16.69 1.03
C SER A 272 13.05 -17.60 0.25
N GLY A 273 12.00 -17.06 -0.38
CA GLY A 273 11.09 -17.82 -1.25
C GLY A 273 11.77 -18.34 -2.52
N SER A 274 12.83 -17.69 -2.98
CA SER A 274 13.63 -18.12 -4.14
C SER A 274 14.62 -19.25 -3.83
N MET A 275 14.84 -19.56 -2.55
CA MET A 275 15.82 -20.54 -2.08
C MET A 275 15.79 -21.90 -2.81
N PRO A 276 14.63 -22.51 -3.15
CA PRO A 276 14.59 -23.82 -3.80
C PRO A 276 15.36 -23.88 -5.13
N TYR A 277 15.38 -22.79 -5.91
CA TYR A 277 16.08 -22.73 -7.19
C TYR A 277 17.37 -21.88 -7.13
N ALA A 278 17.37 -20.79 -6.36
CA ALA A 278 18.50 -19.87 -6.28
C ALA A 278 19.75 -20.54 -5.69
N GLN A 279 19.60 -21.43 -4.71
CA GLN A 279 20.72 -22.15 -4.08
C GLN A 279 21.51 -23.03 -5.07
N LEU A 280 20.88 -23.41 -6.19
CA LEU A 280 21.46 -24.28 -7.21
C LEU A 280 21.97 -23.51 -8.43
N HIS A 281 21.91 -22.17 -8.40
CA HIS A 281 22.17 -21.33 -9.57
C HIS A 281 21.24 -21.68 -10.76
N TYR A 282 20.04 -22.23 -10.51
CA TYR A 282 19.03 -22.45 -11.54
C TYR A 282 18.50 -21.10 -12.04
N PRO A 283 18.28 -20.91 -13.35
CA PRO A 283 18.34 -21.89 -14.45
C PRO A 283 19.69 -21.92 -15.18
N PHE A 284 20.80 -21.49 -14.59
CA PHE A 284 22.10 -21.49 -15.30
C PHE A 284 22.83 -22.82 -15.15
N GLU A 285 22.72 -23.45 -13.98
CA GLU A 285 23.42 -24.69 -13.65
C GLU A 285 22.53 -25.67 -12.86
N ASN A 286 23.07 -26.87 -12.60
CA ASN A 286 22.50 -27.88 -11.68
C ASN A 286 21.05 -28.33 -11.98
N TYR A 287 20.64 -28.32 -13.25
CA TYR A 287 19.30 -28.74 -13.70
C TYR A 287 18.85 -30.09 -13.14
N GLU A 288 19.66 -31.14 -13.28
CA GLU A 288 19.30 -32.48 -12.78
C GLU A 288 19.12 -32.48 -11.27
N LYS A 289 19.97 -31.77 -10.52
CA LYS A 289 19.82 -31.65 -9.06
C LYS A 289 18.53 -30.92 -8.71
N PHE A 290 18.17 -29.86 -9.43
CA PHE A 290 16.90 -29.17 -9.19
C PHE A 290 15.70 -30.10 -9.40
N TYR A 291 15.61 -30.77 -10.55
CA TYR A 291 14.49 -31.66 -10.86
C TYR A 291 14.43 -32.92 -9.99
N ASN A 292 15.56 -33.40 -9.48
CA ASN A 292 15.60 -34.53 -8.56
C ASN A 292 15.22 -34.17 -7.12
N ASN A 293 15.23 -32.89 -6.75
CA ASN A 293 14.95 -32.43 -5.37
C ASN A 293 13.73 -31.50 -5.27
N PHE A 294 13.11 -31.11 -6.38
CA PHE A 294 11.89 -30.33 -6.43
C PHE A 294 10.73 -31.18 -6.95
N PRO A 295 9.59 -31.27 -6.23
CA PRO A 295 9.27 -30.61 -4.96
C PRO A 295 9.92 -31.26 -3.73
N ALA A 296 10.20 -30.47 -2.69
CA ALA A 296 10.74 -30.99 -1.43
C ALA A 296 9.71 -31.83 -0.65
N ASP A 297 10.17 -32.88 0.04
CA ASP A 297 9.28 -33.79 0.79
C ASP A 297 8.76 -33.20 2.11
N PHE A 298 9.55 -32.34 2.77
CA PHE A 298 9.25 -31.83 4.12
C PHE A 298 9.91 -30.48 4.41
N ILE A 299 9.15 -29.60 5.08
CA ILE A 299 9.65 -28.38 5.73
C ILE A 299 9.02 -28.26 7.12
N CYS A 300 9.72 -27.65 8.07
CA CYS A 300 9.22 -27.43 9.42
C CYS A 300 9.67 -26.07 9.94
N GLU A 301 8.72 -25.16 10.06
CA GLU A 301 8.94 -23.83 10.60
C GLU A 301 7.83 -23.46 11.59
N ALA A 302 8.01 -22.36 12.31
CA ALA A 302 7.02 -21.86 13.24
C ALA A 302 5.77 -21.29 12.56
N LEU A 303 4.67 -21.19 13.33
CA LEU A 303 3.35 -20.81 12.84
C LEU A 303 3.31 -19.42 12.16
N ASP A 304 4.20 -18.52 12.56
CA ASP A 304 4.37 -17.19 11.95
C ASP A 304 4.79 -17.25 10.48
N GLN A 305 5.44 -18.33 10.02
CA GLN A 305 5.74 -18.53 8.59
C GLN A 305 4.51 -18.69 7.70
N THR A 306 3.31 -18.85 8.26
CA THR A 306 2.06 -18.69 7.49
C THR A 306 1.86 -17.27 6.95
N ARG A 307 2.72 -16.32 7.33
CA ARG A 307 2.77 -14.93 6.86
C ARG A 307 4.20 -14.50 6.44
N GLY A 308 5.08 -15.47 6.24
CA GLY A 308 6.39 -15.27 5.60
C GLY A 308 6.32 -15.42 4.09
#